data_AF-A0A5M4FJF0-F1
#
_entry.id   AF-A0A5M4FJF0-F1
#
_cell.length_a   1.000
_cell.length_b   1.000
_cell.length_c   1.000
_cell.angle_alpha   90.00
_cell.angle_beta   90.00
_cell.angle_gamma   90.00
#
_symmetry.space_group_name_H-M   'P 1'
#
loop_
_entity.id
_entity.type
_entity.pdbx_description
1 polymer ?
#
loop_
_entity_poly.entity_id
_entity_poly.type
_entity_poly.pdbx_seq_one_letter_code
_entity_poly.pdbx_strand_id
1 'polypeptide(L)'
;MSETDPRRESLLRSVWQEILATTPDTVRNLPAAGRAIDAGAQIDDMVTAMRAASYETAHRLLYLIALNHGPDDEAGEHGWALVPFDQVNEVVDLTEPNPLDGVSEDLLESDPSGRGAEDLWN
;
A
#
# COMPACT_ATOMS: atom_id res chain seq x y z
N MET A 1 -7.27 5.75 -21.28
CA MET A 1 -6.43 5.62 -20.08
C MET A 1 -6.06 7.02 -19.68
N SER A 2 -6.59 7.50 -18.55
CA SER A 2 -6.13 8.76 -17.96
C SER A 2 -4.64 8.60 -17.66
N GLU A 3 -3.84 9.63 -17.95
CA GLU A 3 -2.42 9.65 -17.63
C GLU A 3 -2.29 9.54 -16.11
N THR A 4 -1.79 8.40 -15.62
CA THR A 4 -1.68 8.15 -14.18
C THR A 4 -0.74 9.20 -13.58
N ASP A 5 -1.22 9.92 -12.56
CA ASP A 5 -0.45 11.00 -11.95
C ASP A 5 0.86 10.44 -11.33
N PRO A 6 2.03 11.02 -11.64
CA PRO A 6 3.32 10.50 -11.19
C PRO A 6 3.47 10.47 -9.66
N ARG A 7 2.72 11.30 -8.93
CA ARG A 7 2.67 11.28 -7.46
C ARG A 7 2.00 10.01 -6.96
N ARG A 8 0.89 9.63 -7.60
CA ARG A 8 0.15 8.40 -7.30
C ARG A 8 1.01 7.18 -7.61
N GLU A 9 1.65 7.14 -8.77
CA GLU A 9 2.58 6.06 -9.12
C GLU A 9 3.72 5.91 -8.10
N SER A 10 4.29 7.04 -7.64
CA SER A 10 5.35 7.02 -6.64
C SER A 10 4.87 6.46 -5.31
N LEU A 11 3.68 6.88 -4.84
CA LEU A 11 3.08 6.35 -3.61
C LEU A 11 2.91 4.83 -3.71
N LEU A 12 2.24 4.37 -4.77
CA LEU A 12 1.93 2.94 -4.95
C LEU A 12 3.19 2.10 -5.05
N ARG A 13 4.22 2.60 -5.75
CA ARG A 13 5.53 1.94 -5.82
C ARG A 13 6.17 1.81 -4.43
N SER A 14 6.13 2.85 -3.61
CA SER A 14 6.64 2.79 -2.23
C SER A 14 5.86 1.81 -1.36
N VAL A 15 4.52 1.79 -1.48
CA VAL A 15 3.69 0.81 -0.75
C VAL A 15 4.03 -0.62 -1.15
N TRP A 16 4.23 -0.89 -2.45
CA TRP A 16 4.66 -2.20 -2.92
C TRP A 16 6.03 -2.62 -2.40
N GLN A 17 6.98 -1.69 -2.33
CA GLN A 17 8.29 -1.97 -1.75
C GLN A 17 8.17 -2.42 -0.29
N GLU A 18 7.31 -1.78 0.50
CA GLU A 18 7.06 -2.17 1.89
C GLU A 18 6.35 -3.52 2.00
N ILE A 19 5.36 -3.80 1.15
CA ILE A 19 4.69 -5.12 1.10
C ILE A 19 5.73 -6.22 0.84
N LEU A 20 6.63 -6.00 -0.13
CA LEU A 20 7.64 -6.98 -0.54
C LEU A 20 8.87 -7.01 0.37
N ALA A 21 9.02 -6.05 1.29
CA ALA A 21 10.16 -5.96 2.22
C ALA A 21 10.25 -7.13 3.19
N THR A 22 9.16 -7.90 3.36
CA THR A 22 9.19 -9.14 4.13
C THR A 22 10.08 -10.18 3.43
N THR A 23 11.12 -10.63 4.13
CA THR A 23 12.08 -11.65 3.70
C THR A 23 12.20 -12.76 4.75
N PRO A 24 12.77 -13.93 4.43
CA PRO A 24 13.00 -14.99 5.42
C PRO A 24 13.69 -14.50 6.70
N ASP A 25 14.64 -13.58 6.58
CA ASP A 25 15.38 -13.05 7.74
C ASP A 25 14.51 -12.12 8.59
N THR A 26 13.71 -11.23 7.98
CA THR A 26 12.80 -10.38 8.74
C THR A 26 11.71 -11.20 9.43
N VAL A 27 11.23 -12.27 8.79
CA VAL A 27 10.26 -13.19 9.39
C VAL A 27 10.85 -13.90 10.61
N ARG A 28 12.08 -14.45 10.52
CA ARG A 28 12.73 -15.11 11.66
C ARG A 28 12.95 -14.18 12.86
N ASN A 29 13.15 -12.89 12.61
CA ASN A 29 13.34 -11.90 13.66
C ASN A 29 12.05 -11.57 14.42
N LEU A 30 10.87 -11.98 13.93
CA LEU A 30 9.60 -11.82 14.63
C LEU A 30 9.37 -12.98 15.61
N PRO A 31 9.26 -12.73 16.94
CA PRO A 31 9.17 -13.81 17.92
C PRO A 31 8.02 -14.80 17.69
N ALA A 32 6.87 -14.32 17.20
CA ALA A 32 5.73 -15.18 16.90
C ALA A 32 5.99 -16.09 15.68
N ALA A 33 6.60 -15.55 14.63
CA ALA A 33 6.95 -16.33 13.45
C ALA A 33 8.10 -17.30 13.73
N GLY A 34 9.10 -16.89 14.52
CA GLY A 34 10.16 -17.77 15.00
C GLY A 34 9.59 -19.02 15.68
N ARG A 35 8.65 -18.86 16.63
CA ARG A 35 7.97 -20.00 17.26
C ARG A 35 7.21 -20.88 16.28
N ALA A 36 6.58 -20.30 15.26
CA ALA A 36 5.87 -21.07 14.24
C ALA A 36 6.83 -21.92 13.40
N ILE A 37 7.97 -21.33 13.02
CA ILE A 37 9.05 -22.02 12.27
C ILE A 37 9.66 -23.14 13.12
N ASP A 38 9.94 -22.87 14.39
CA ASP A 38 10.45 -23.87 15.34
C ASP A 38 9.45 -25.03 15.52
N ALA A 39 8.15 -24.76 15.35
CA ALA A 39 7.08 -25.76 15.36
C ALA A 39 6.88 -26.48 14.01
N GLY A 40 7.69 -26.18 12.99
CA GLY A 40 7.70 -26.87 11.69
C GLY A 40 7.05 -26.11 10.53
N ALA A 41 6.62 -24.86 10.73
CA ALA A 41 6.14 -24.03 9.61
C ALA A 41 7.25 -23.78 8.59
N GLN A 42 6.91 -23.83 7.30
CA GLN A 42 7.86 -23.51 6.23
C GLN A 42 8.09 -22.00 6.17
N ILE A 43 9.35 -21.58 6.07
CA ILE A 43 9.71 -20.16 6.06
C ILE A 43 9.15 -19.42 4.84
N ASP A 44 9.13 -20.08 3.68
CA ASP A 44 8.64 -19.47 2.44
C ASP A 44 7.12 -19.22 2.52
N ASP A 45 6.35 -20.20 3.01
CA ASP A 45 4.91 -20.04 3.25
C ASP A 45 4.61 -18.89 4.22
N MET A 46 5.44 -18.73 5.25
CA MET A 46 5.31 -17.62 6.21
C MET A 46 5.60 -16.26 5.56
N VAL A 47 6.60 -16.18 4.68
CA VAL A 47 6.89 -14.96 3.90
C VAL A 47 5.70 -14.62 3.01
N THR A 48 5.19 -15.59 2.25
CA THR A 48 4.03 -15.39 1.37
C THR A 48 2.81 -14.90 2.17
N ALA A 49 2.47 -15.57 3.27
CA ALA A 49 1.34 -15.19 4.11
C ALA A 49 1.48 -13.78 4.71
N MET A 50 2.69 -13.39 5.13
CA MET A 50 2.93 -12.06 5.68
C MET A 50 2.88 -10.95 4.62
N ARG A 51 3.36 -11.22 3.40
CA ARG A 51 3.23 -10.28 2.27
C ARG A 51 1.76 -10.11 1.87
N ALA A 52 1.00 -11.20 1.79
CA ALA A 52 -0.43 -11.17 1.56
C ALA A 52 -1.19 -10.35 2.61
N ALA A 53 -0.90 -10.57 3.90
CA ALA A 53 -1.50 -9.80 4.99
C ALA A 53 -1.11 -8.31 4.92
N SER A 54 0.13 -8.01 4.52
CA SER A 54 0.60 -6.63 4.34
C SER A 54 -0.13 -5.93 3.18
N TYR A 55 -0.33 -6.63 2.05
CA TYR A 55 -1.11 -6.15 0.93
C TYR A 55 -2.56 -5.84 1.34
N GLU A 56 -3.25 -6.78 2.00
CA GLU A 56 -4.63 -6.58 2.46
C GLU A 56 -4.75 -5.39 3.41
N THR A 57 -3.79 -5.25 4.32
CA THR A 57 -3.74 -4.13 5.26
C THR A 57 -3.54 -2.80 4.52
N ALA A 58 -2.61 -2.75 3.56
CA ALA A 58 -2.35 -1.56 2.77
C ALA A 58 -3.55 -1.17 1.91
N HIS A 59 -4.14 -2.14 1.18
CA HIS A 59 -5.35 -1.93 0.38
C HIS A 59 -6.48 -1.39 1.25
N ARG A 60 -6.74 -2.00 2.41
CA ARG A 60 -7.80 -1.54 3.32
C ARG A 60 -7.54 -0.14 3.87
N LEU A 61 -6.29 0.18 4.21
CA LEU A 61 -5.92 1.50 4.71
C LEU A 61 -6.13 2.57 3.62
N LEU A 62 -5.65 2.31 2.40
CA LEU A 62 -5.86 3.18 1.25
C LEU A 62 -7.34 3.42 0.96
N TYR A 63 -8.15 2.36 1.00
CA TYR A 63 -9.60 2.44 0.86
C TYR A 63 -10.22 3.32 1.94
N LEU A 64 -9.85 3.15 3.21
CA LEU A 64 -10.37 3.96 4.32
C LEU A 64 -9.98 5.44 4.21
N ILE A 65 -8.76 5.73 3.75
CA ILE A 65 -8.27 7.09 3.55
C ILE A 65 -9.02 7.76 2.38
N ALA A 66 -9.23 7.02 1.28
CA ALA A 66 -10.00 7.49 0.13
C ALA A 66 -11.47 7.73 0.47
N LEU A 67 -12.06 6.88 1.33
CA LEU A 67 -13.45 6.98 1.76
C LEU A 67 -13.80 8.20 2.61
N ASN A 68 -12.83 8.95 3.15
CA ASN A 68 -13.04 9.88 4.27
C ASN A 68 -13.77 11.19 3.88
N HIS A 69 -14.95 11.05 3.28
CA HIS A 69 -16.13 11.87 3.50
C HIS A 69 -16.85 11.29 4.73
N GLY A 70 -17.01 12.08 5.79
CA GLY A 70 -17.92 11.75 6.88
C GLY A 70 -19.33 11.42 6.34
N PRO A 71 -20.14 10.64 7.07
CA PRO A 71 -21.51 10.30 6.63
C PRO A 71 -22.40 11.53 6.41
N ASP A 72 -22.00 12.69 6.93
CA ASP A 72 -22.68 13.98 6.79
C ASP A 72 -21.93 14.99 5.89
N ASP A 73 -20.80 14.60 5.29
CA ASP A 73 -20.01 15.50 4.44
C ASP A 73 -20.62 15.57 3.04
N GLU A 74 -20.78 16.78 2.49
CA GLU A 74 -21.03 16.90 1.07
C GLU A 74 -19.81 16.36 0.29
N ALA A 75 -20.05 15.71 -0.85
CA ALA A 75 -18.98 15.17 -1.69
C ALA A 75 -17.94 16.27 -2.00
N GLY A 76 -16.74 16.14 -1.43
CA GLY A 76 -15.62 17.07 -1.61
C GLY A 76 -15.38 18.10 -0.49
N GLU A 77 -16.14 18.11 0.61
CA GLU A 77 -15.88 19.03 1.74
C GLU A 77 -14.65 18.66 2.58
N HIS A 78 -14.44 17.37 2.81
CA HIS A 78 -13.30 16.83 3.54
C HIS A 78 -12.74 15.60 2.81
N GLY A 79 -11.42 15.46 2.81
CA GLY A 79 -10.74 14.37 2.11
C GLY A 79 -9.22 14.47 2.18
N TRP A 80 -8.57 13.41 1.71
CA TRP A 80 -7.11 13.33 1.61
C TRP A 80 -6.68 13.45 0.15
N ALA A 81 -5.62 14.22 -0.08
CA ALA A 81 -5.03 14.39 -1.41
C ALA A 81 -3.51 14.32 -1.34
N LEU A 82 -2.90 13.90 -2.44
CA LEU A 82 -1.46 13.96 -2.64
C LEU A 82 -1.08 15.38 -3.07
N VAL A 83 -0.25 16.00 -2.25
CA VAL A 83 0.30 17.34 -2.48
C VAL A 83 1.81 17.23 -2.75
N PRO A 84 2.34 17.96 -3.75
CA PRO A 84 3.77 17.97 -4.01
C PRO A 84 4.52 18.72 -2.91
N PHE A 85 5.67 18.18 -2.52
CA PHE A 85 6.64 18.83 -1.64
C PHE A 85 7.90 19.17 -2.42
N ASP A 86 8.57 20.26 -2.04
CA ASP A 86 9.90 20.57 -2.55
C ASP A 86 11.00 19.76 -1.84
N GLN A 87 12.25 20.03 -2.19
CA GLN A 87 13.42 19.36 -1.60
C GLN A 87 13.62 19.68 -0.10
N VAL A 88 12.89 20.64 0.44
CA VAL A 88 12.94 21.08 1.85
C VAL A 88 11.69 20.60 2.62
N ASN A 89 10.83 19.80 1.99
CA ASN A 89 9.53 19.36 2.50
C ASN A 89 8.55 20.52 2.74
N GLU A 90 8.65 21.61 1.98
CA GLU A 90 7.61 22.64 1.94
C GLU A 90 6.57 22.29 0.88
N VAL A 91 5.30 22.55 1.19
CA VAL A 91 4.20 22.34 0.25
C VAL A 91 4.33 23.35 -0.88
N VAL A 92 4.50 22.85 -2.11
CA VAL A 92 4.79 23.69 -3.28
C VAL A 92 3.52 24.30 -3.86
N ASP A 93 2.45 23.52 -3.91
CA ASP A 93 1.20 23.93 -4.53
C ASP A 93 0.01 23.16 -3.93
N LEU A 94 -1.00 23.90 -3.44
CA LEU A 94 -2.27 23.37 -2.94
C LEU A 94 -3.44 23.58 -3.92
N THR A 95 -3.19 24.23 -5.06
CA THR A 95 -4.23 24.62 -6.02
C THR A 95 -4.67 23.47 -6.92
N GLU A 96 -3.84 22.43 -7.06
CA GLU A 96 -4.14 21.20 -7.80
C GLU A 96 -3.92 19.93 -6.94
N PRO A 97 -4.80 19.69 -5.95
CA PRO A 97 -4.74 18.47 -5.14
C PRO A 97 -5.03 17.25 -6.02
N ASN A 98 -4.23 16.19 -5.88
CA ASN A 98 -4.51 14.90 -6.50
C ASN A 98 -5.31 14.04 -5.50
N PRO A 99 -6.63 13.86 -5.72
CA PRO A 99 -7.48 13.11 -4.79
C PRO A 99 -7.04 11.64 -4.71
N LEU A 100 -7.31 10.99 -3.59
CA LEU A 100 -6.99 9.57 -3.37
C LEU A 100 -8.08 8.62 -3.86
N ASP A 101 -9.11 9.10 -4.56
CA ASP A 101 -10.17 8.25 -5.12
C ASP A 101 -9.61 7.17 -6.04
N GLY A 102 -10.04 5.92 -5.84
CA GLY A 102 -9.58 4.77 -6.63
C GLY A 102 -8.15 4.29 -6.31
N VAL A 103 -7.46 4.90 -5.34
CA VAL A 103 -6.05 4.55 -5.07
C VAL A 103 -5.89 3.14 -4.51
N SER A 104 -6.89 2.59 -3.82
CA SER A 104 -6.91 1.20 -3.38
C SER A 104 -6.95 0.23 -4.55
N GLU A 105 -7.77 0.53 -5.56
CA GLU A 105 -7.94 -0.26 -6.76
C GLU A 105 -6.66 -0.22 -7.61
N ASP A 106 -6.06 0.96 -7.75
CA ASP A 106 -4.78 1.15 -8.45
C ASP A 106 -3.61 0.40 -7.78
N LEU A 107 -3.71 0.07 -6.49
CA LEU A 107 -2.68 -0.74 -5.81
C LEU A 107 -2.53 -2.11 -6.48
N LEU A 108 -3.62 -2.76 -6.87
CA LEU A 108 -3.55 -4.06 -7.55
C LEU A 108 -2.95 -3.91 -8.95
N GLU A 109 -3.35 -2.88 -9.68
CA GLU A 109 -2.87 -2.61 -11.05
C GLU A 109 -1.39 -2.21 -11.10
N SER A 110 -0.88 -1.65 -10.01
CA SER A 110 0.52 -1.24 -9.86
C SER A 110 1.47 -2.35 -9.38
N ASP A 111 1.00 -3.60 -9.31
CA ASP A 111 1.84 -4.76 -8.98
C ASP A 111 3.12 -4.79 -9.85
N PRO A 112 4.32 -4.69 -9.25
CA PRO A 112 5.59 -4.73 -9.97
C PRO A 112 5.81 -6.03 -10.76
N SER A 113 5.16 -7.12 -10.36
CA SER A 113 5.28 -8.41 -11.01
C SER A 113 4.46 -8.51 -12.30
N GLY A 114 3.49 -7.61 -12.48
CA GLY A 114 2.54 -7.60 -13.60
C GLY A 114 1.55 -8.76 -13.57
N ARG A 115 1.41 -9.46 -12.44
CA ARG A 115 0.52 -10.63 -12.29
C ARG A 115 -0.68 -10.36 -11.39
N GLY A 116 -0.97 -9.10 -11.07
CA GLY A 116 -2.10 -8.75 -10.21
C GLY A 116 -2.02 -9.41 -8.84
N ALA A 117 -0.83 -9.36 -8.22
CA ALA A 117 -0.56 -9.91 -6.89
C ALA A 117 -0.77 -11.42 -6.74
N GLU A 118 -0.91 -12.19 -7.82
CA GLU A 118 -1.07 -13.66 -7.78
C GLU A 118 0.05 -14.36 -6.99
N ASP A 119 1.24 -13.78 -6.96
CA ASP A 119 2.39 -14.29 -6.21
C ASP A 119 2.29 -14.12 -4.69
N LEU A 120 1.32 -13.34 -4.20
CA LEU A 120 1.03 -13.23 -2.77
C LEU A 120 0.15 -14.38 -2.27
N TRP A 121 -0.48 -15.13 -3.18
CA TRP A 121 -1.52 -16.11 -2.84
C TRP A 121 -1.11 -17.56 -3.14
N ASN A 122 0.07 -17.77 -3.74
CA ASN A 122 0.55 -19.06 -4.23
C ASN A 122 1.91 -19.46 -3.66
#